data_AF-A0A921H633-F1
#
_entry.id   AF-A0A921H633-F1
#
_cell.length_a   1.000
_cell.length_b   1.000
_cell.length_c   1.000
_cell.angle_alpha   90.00
_cell.angle_beta   90.00
_cell.angle_gamma   90.00
#
_symmetry.space_group_name_H-M   'P 1'
#
loop_
_entity.id
_entity.type
_entity.pdbx_description
1 polymer ?
#
loop_
_entity_poly.entity_id
_entity_poly.type
_entity_poly.pdbx_seq_one_letter_code
_entity_poly.pdbx_strand_id
1 'polypeptide(L)'
;MANNIIYPVATLLQVEPFLVEYFAYNRTMLYTEIEKMYLATWGFMGKVEDKYMIEVPSTLDELATSDNPFDWQRYAPREQKMIKVVDTLAYMTDNIKGILFEDDGLKKKIEELTSKLPDINRNTIFYTLWMLAIIYKKHEAFKPILDPELLEETYNMDTYFQQVRPEMLQLYLFLERDKRKRDKSITLSNNQEKITINNAMESWFTNLLDSYLHVYLGVNSIEEAEEELKEVYSPRKGRKADNPAQNLVMVGIYRLLVNRSGMERKSDIYKFILDYMELIGLVKDEDKQIDENYINSKIAYLDKHGYKPEWIPASQGNYKTSPNNPSKLYLW
;
A
#
# COMPACT_ATOMS: atom_id res chain seq x y z
N MET A 1 10.87 30.05 10.63
CA MET A 1 9.66 29.49 11.26
C MET A 1 8.86 28.87 10.14
N ALA A 2 8.69 27.55 10.12
CA ALA A 2 7.80 26.93 9.13
C ALA A 2 6.40 27.51 9.35
N ASN A 3 5.77 28.01 8.29
CA ASN A 3 4.36 28.36 8.36
C ASN A 3 3.62 27.02 8.52
N ASN A 4 2.76 26.90 9.51
CA ASN A 4 1.94 25.70 9.69
C ASN A 4 0.51 26.03 9.28
N ILE A 5 -0.15 25.09 8.63
CA ILE A 5 -1.54 25.17 8.20
C ILE A 5 -2.37 24.10 8.90
N ILE A 6 -3.60 24.45 9.26
CA ILE A 6 -4.55 23.55 9.90
C ILE A 6 -5.53 23.04 8.85
N TYR A 7 -5.65 21.72 8.74
CA TYR A 7 -6.73 21.06 8.02
C TYR A 7 -7.85 20.71 9.01
N PRO A 8 -9.07 21.27 8.88
CA PRO A 8 -10.14 21.02 9.84
C PRO A 8 -10.60 19.56 9.81
N VAL A 9 -10.78 18.94 10.97
CA VAL A 9 -11.25 17.53 11.06
C VAL A 9 -12.67 17.38 10.54
N ALA A 10 -13.56 18.34 10.82
CA ALA A 10 -14.91 18.35 10.27
C ALA A 10 -14.90 18.31 8.73
N THR A 11 -13.94 19.00 8.10
CA THR A 11 -13.75 18.98 6.66
C THR A 11 -13.19 17.64 6.19
N LEU A 12 -12.24 17.04 6.92
CA LEU A 12 -11.71 15.71 6.62
C LEU A 12 -12.83 14.68 6.59
N LEU A 13 -13.65 14.62 7.64
CA LEU A 13 -14.80 13.70 7.73
C LEU A 13 -15.81 13.91 6.58
N GLN A 14 -15.99 15.17 6.14
CA GLN A 14 -16.86 15.47 5.02
C GLN A 14 -16.32 14.96 3.68
N VAL A 15 -15.00 15.06 3.44
CA VAL A 15 -14.39 14.66 2.16
C VAL A 15 -13.88 13.22 2.13
N GLU A 16 -13.80 12.57 3.29
CA GLU A 16 -13.29 11.21 3.47
C GLU A 16 -13.97 10.17 2.56
N PRO A 17 -15.31 10.18 2.35
CA PRO A 17 -15.93 9.24 1.41
C PRO A 17 -15.35 9.35 -0.02
N PHE A 18 -15.02 10.56 -0.49
CA PHE A 18 -14.41 10.77 -1.80
C PHE A 18 -12.93 10.35 -1.83
N LEU A 19 -12.22 10.58 -0.72
CA LEU A 19 -10.84 10.14 -0.56
C LEU A 19 -10.75 8.60 -0.59
N VAL A 20 -11.68 7.91 0.10
CA VAL A 20 -11.76 6.44 0.10
C VAL A 20 -12.14 5.92 -1.29
N GLU A 21 -13.21 6.46 -1.88
CA GLU A 21 -13.77 5.99 -3.15
C GLU A 21 -12.81 6.17 -4.33
N TYR A 22 -12.16 7.33 -4.44
CA TYR A 22 -11.36 7.69 -5.62
C TYR A 22 -9.86 7.51 -5.43
N PHE A 23 -9.40 7.50 -4.19
CA PHE A 23 -7.97 7.51 -3.89
C PHE A 23 -7.56 6.45 -2.87
N ALA A 24 -8.43 5.49 -2.53
CA ALA A 24 -8.12 4.41 -1.58
C ALA A 24 -7.57 4.89 -0.22
N TYR A 25 -7.95 6.11 0.18
CA TYR A 25 -7.50 6.70 1.43
C TYR A 25 -7.82 5.81 2.62
N ASN A 26 -6.88 5.75 3.55
CA ASN A 26 -7.10 5.21 4.88
C ASN A 26 -6.62 6.25 5.89
N ARG A 27 -7.44 6.51 6.91
CA ARG A 27 -7.11 7.46 7.97
C ARG A 27 -5.80 7.14 8.69
N THR A 28 -5.37 5.89 8.70
CA THR A 28 -4.06 5.47 9.24
C THR A 28 -2.89 6.17 8.57
N MET A 29 -3.05 6.66 7.33
CA MET A 29 -2.05 7.48 6.63
C MET A 29 -1.74 8.78 7.38
N LEU A 30 -2.64 9.24 8.26
CA LEU A 30 -2.49 10.46 9.07
C LEU A 30 -2.30 10.15 10.57
N TYR A 31 -2.03 8.90 10.94
CA TYR A 31 -2.00 8.47 12.34
C TYR A 31 -1.09 9.38 13.18
N THR A 32 0.16 9.57 12.75
CA THR A 32 1.17 10.37 13.47
C THR A 32 0.73 11.82 13.66
N GLU A 33 0.11 12.45 12.65
CA GLU A 33 -0.33 13.84 12.75
C GLU A 33 -1.55 13.99 13.64
N ILE A 34 -2.48 13.03 13.59
CA ILE A 34 -3.66 12.96 14.47
C ILE A 34 -3.22 12.73 15.92
N GLU A 35 -2.32 11.77 16.15
CA GLU A 35 -1.80 11.45 17.48
C GLU A 35 -1.05 12.64 18.09
N LYS A 36 -0.12 13.26 17.34
CA LYS A 36 0.60 14.46 17.80
C LYS A 36 -0.35 15.58 18.20
N MET A 37 -1.38 15.84 17.39
CA MET A 37 -2.38 16.86 17.72
C MET A 37 -3.21 16.48 18.95
N TYR A 38 -3.61 15.22 19.06
CA TYR A 38 -4.39 14.73 20.20
C TYR A 38 -3.59 14.85 21.49
N LEU A 39 -2.36 14.32 21.52
CA LEU A 39 -1.45 14.39 22.66
C LEU A 39 -1.15 15.83 23.07
N ALA A 40 -0.96 16.73 22.10
CA ALA A 40 -0.75 18.15 22.37
C ALA A 40 -1.99 18.84 22.98
N THR A 41 -3.19 18.36 22.65
CA THR A 41 -4.45 18.95 23.12
C THR A 41 -4.89 18.38 24.47
N TRP A 42 -4.72 17.08 24.68
CA TRP A 42 -5.35 16.34 25.78
C TRP A 42 -4.38 15.51 26.64
N GLY A 43 -3.14 15.29 26.19
CA GLY A 43 -2.24 14.32 26.82
C GLY A 43 -2.68 12.88 26.57
N PHE A 44 -2.72 12.05 27.62
CA PHE A 44 -3.11 10.63 27.50
C PHE A 44 -4.62 10.43 27.33
N MET A 45 -5.01 9.27 26.78
CA MET A 45 -6.42 8.91 26.61
C MET A 45 -7.19 8.95 27.93
N GLY A 46 -8.30 9.67 27.90
CA GLY A 46 -9.32 9.67 28.97
C GLY A 46 -10.25 8.46 28.88
N LYS A 47 -11.41 8.59 29.51
CA LYS A 47 -12.44 7.54 29.47
C LYS A 47 -12.95 7.33 28.04
N VAL A 48 -12.82 6.12 27.53
CA VAL A 48 -13.25 5.75 26.18
C VAL A 48 -14.74 5.37 26.18
N GLU A 49 -15.49 5.91 25.23
CA GLU A 49 -16.91 5.56 25.00
C GLU A 49 -17.05 4.25 24.22
N ASP A 50 -18.12 3.49 24.47
CA ASP A 50 -18.37 2.19 23.83
C ASP A 50 -18.41 2.25 22.29
N LYS A 51 -18.74 3.41 21.71
CA LYS A 51 -18.78 3.60 20.24
C LYS A 51 -17.43 3.43 19.55
N TYR A 52 -16.33 3.51 20.31
CA TYR A 52 -14.98 3.29 19.80
C TYR A 52 -14.50 1.84 20.03
N MET A 53 -15.34 0.96 20.56
CA MET A 53 -14.99 -0.46 20.72
C MET A 53 -15.28 -1.20 19.42
N ILE A 54 -14.22 -1.68 18.76
CA ILE A 54 -14.31 -2.49 17.54
C ILE A 54 -13.95 -3.94 17.82
N GLU A 55 -14.55 -4.86 17.07
CA GLU A 55 -14.21 -6.28 17.13
C GLU A 55 -13.09 -6.57 16.13
N VAL A 56 -11.96 -7.06 16.62
CA VAL A 56 -10.83 -7.49 15.80
C VAL A 56 -10.49 -8.94 16.10
N PRO A 57 -9.91 -9.68 15.15
CA PRO A 57 -9.33 -10.98 15.43
C PRO A 57 -8.31 -10.93 16.58
N SER A 58 -8.38 -11.89 17.49
CA SER A 58 -7.38 -12.12 18.51
C SER A 58 -6.06 -12.55 17.84
N THR A 59 -5.07 -11.67 17.82
CA THR A 59 -3.70 -12.01 17.41
C THR A 59 -2.94 -12.75 18.52
N LEU A 60 -3.45 -12.74 19.76
CA LEU A 60 -2.87 -13.45 20.90
C LEU A 60 -2.95 -14.97 20.80
N ASP A 61 -3.83 -15.52 19.94
CA ASP A 61 -3.86 -16.95 19.62
C ASP A 61 -2.70 -17.37 18.67
N GLU A 62 -1.85 -16.43 18.21
CA GLU A 62 -0.62 -16.70 17.43
C GLU A 62 0.61 -17.04 18.30
N LEU A 63 0.56 -16.83 19.62
CA LEU A 63 1.63 -17.30 20.51
C LEU A 63 1.60 -18.82 20.54
N ALA A 64 2.64 -19.41 19.94
CA ALA A 64 2.76 -20.82 19.67
C ALA A 64 2.45 -21.67 20.91
N THR A 65 1.47 -22.57 20.79
CA THR A 65 1.18 -23.59 21.81
C THR A 65 2.24 -24.69 21.85
N SER A 66 3.27 -24.59 21.02
CA SER A 66 4.33 -25.56 20.82
C SER A 66 5.61 -24.82 20.42
N ASP A 67 6.66 -24.96 21.21
CA ASP A 67 8.01 -24.44 20.89
C ASP A 67 8.65 -25.22 19.72
N ASN A 68 7.97 -26.24 19.18
CA ASN A 68 8.47 -27.06 18.09
C ASN A 68 8.04 -26.49 16.72
N PRO A 69 8.98 -25.98 15.90
CA PRO A 69 8.67 -25.42 14.60
C PRO A 69 8.14 -26.43 13.56
N PHE A 70 8.17 -27.73 13.86
CA PHE A 70 7.67 -28.81 12.99
C PHE A 70 6.28 -29.33 13.34
N ASP A 71 5.59 -28.73 14.32
CA ASP A 71 4.25 -29.15 14.70
C ASP A 71 3.21 -28.65 13.68
N TRP A 72 2.54 -29.58 12.98
CA TRP A 72 1.48 -29.24 12.02
C TRP A 72 0.32 -28.46 12.67
N GLN A 73 0.11 -28.60 13.99
CA GLN A 73 -0.88 -27.83 14.75
C GLN A 73 -0.54 -26.33 14.86
N ARG A 74 0.70 -25.94 14.52
CA ARG A 74 1.12 -24.55 14.33
C ARG A 74 0.47 -23.91 13.11
N TYR A 75 0.16 -24.70 12.08
CA TYR A 75 -0.37 -24.24 10.79
C TYR A 75 -1.82 -24.63 10.55
N ALA A 76 -2.44 -25.36 11.49
CA ALA A 76 -3.85 -25.73 11.40
C ALA A 76 -4.75 -24.48 11.55
N PRO A 77 -5.71 -24.25 10.63
CA PRO A 77 -6.67 -23.15 10.75
C PRO A 77 -7.44 -23.29 12.08
N ARG A 78 -7.41 -22.25 12.91
CA ARG A 78 -8.14 -22.20 14.18
C ARG A 78 -9.36 -21.28 14.03
N GLU A 79 -10.38 -21.53 14.84
CA GLU A 79 -11.49 -20.58 14.95
C GLU A 79 -10.94 -19.22 15.42
N GLN A 80 -11.10 -18.22 14.55
CA GLN A 80 -10.62 -16.87 14.79
C GLN A 80 -11.50 -16.22 15.86
N LYS A 81 -11.04 -16.20 17.11
CA LYS A 81 -11.75 -15.53 18.20
C LYS A 81 -11.72 -14.03 17.97
N MET A 82 -12.86 -13.36 18.11
CA MET A 82 -12.95 -11.91 18.05
C MET A 82 -12.78 -11.32 19.46
N ILE A 83 -11.93 -10.30 19.59
CA ILE A 83 -11.75 -9.51 20.80
C ILE A 83 -12.23 -8.09 20.56
N LYS A 84 -12.68 -7.41 21.63
CA LYS A 84 -13.01 -5.99 21.58
C LYS A 84 -11.78 -5.15 21.92
N VAL A 85 -11.40 -4.27 21.01
CA VAL A 85 -10.31 -3.31 21.19
C VAL A 85 -10.82 -1.89 20.94
N VAL A 86 -10.12 -0.91 21.49
CA VAL A 86 -10.42 0.50 21.24
C VAL A 86 -9.87 0.89 19.86
N ASP A 87 -10.71 1.44 19.00
CA ASP A 87 -10.30 2.19 17.81
C ASP A 87 -9.72 3.53 18.26
N THR A 88 -8.44 3.51 18.59
CA THR A 88 -7.71 4.65 19.11
C THR A 88 -7.67 5.80 18.10
N LEU A 89 -7.60 5.48 16.81
CA LEU A 89 -7.52 6.45 15.74
C LEU A 89 -8.85 7.20 15.57
N ALA A 90 -9.98 6.50 15.55
CA ALA A 90 -11.29 7.13 15.53
C ALA A 90 -11.50 8.01 16.76
N TYR A 91 -11.16 7.49 17.95
CA TYR A 91 -11.23 8.25 19.19
C TYR A 91 -10.40 9.53 19.15
N MET A 92 -9.13 9.47 18.73
CA MET A 92 -8.27 10.65 18.66
C MET A 92 -8.80 11.67 17.66
N THR A 93 -9.25 11.21 16.48
CA THR A 93 -9.77 12.07 15.41
C THR A 93 -10.98 12.87 15.89
N ASP A 94 -11.97 12.22 16.51
CA ASP A 94 -13.20 12.86 16.95
C ASP A 94 -12.98 13.90 18.08
N ASN A 95 -11.84 13.82 18.78
CA ASN A 95 -11.50 14.70 19.89
C ASN A 95 -10.57 15.86 19.51
N ILE A 96 -10.14 15.99 18.25
CA ILE A 96 -9.34 17.12 17.76
C ILE A 96 -10.13 18.00 16.78
N LYS A 97 -9.80 19.29 16.72
CA LYS A 97 -10.49 20.25 15.81
C LYS A 97 -9.89 20.31 14.42
N GLY A 98 -8.60 20.02 14.29
CA GLY A 98 -7.88 20.08 13.02
C GLY A 98 -6.51 19.43 13.14
N ILE A 99 -5.94 19.08 12.01
CA ILE A 99 -4.63 18.42 11.90
C ILE A 99 -3.63 19.46 11.40
N LEU A 100 -2.44 19.49 11.99
CA LEU A 100 -1.39 20.46 11.63
C LEU A 100 -0.49 19.86 10.55
N PHE A 101 -0.27 20.63 9.49
CA PHE A 101 0.68 20.30 8.43
C PHE A 101 1.64 21.47 8.21
N GLU A 102 2.83 21.16 7.71
CA GLU A 102 3.76 22.18 7.22
C GLU A 102 3.18 22.83 5.95
N ASP A 103 3.26 24.16 5.87
CA ASP A 103 2.85 24.94 4.71
C ASP A 103 4.05 25.15 3.78
N ASP A 104 4.00 24.44 2.67
CA ASP A 104 4.91 24.55 1.54
C ASP A 104 4.37 25.46 0.42
N GLY A 105 3.27 26.18 0.69
CA GLY A 105 2.57 27.03 -0.26
C GLY A 105 1.71 26.26 -1.27
N LEU A 106 1.64 24.93 -1.17
CA LEU A 106 0.95 24.08 -2.14
C LEU A 106 -0.56 24.16 -1.97
N LYS A 107 -1.06 24.38 -0.75
CA LYS A 107 -2.47 24.70 -0.47
C LYS A 107 -2.97 25.84 -1.37
N LYS A 108 -2.24 26.95 -1.40
CA LYS A 108 -2.62 28.14 -2.19
C LYS A 108 -2.62 27.84 -3.69
N LYS A 109 -1.64 27.08 -4.18
CA LYS A 109 -1.58 26.67 -5.59
C LYS A 109 -2.78 25.78 -5.97
N ILE A 110 -3.18 24.86 -5.10
CA ILE A 110 -4.38 24.02 -5.33
C ILE A 110 -5.65 24.86 -5.29
N GLU A 111 -5.72 25.86 -4.40
CA GLU A 111 -6.84 26.81 -4.35
C GLU A 111 -6.96 27.60 -5.66
N GLU A 112 -5.85 28.12 -6.18
CA GLU A 112 -5.78 28.79 -7.48
C GLU A 112 -6.18 27.86 -8.63
N LEU A 113 -5.71 26.60 -8.63
CA LEU A 113 -6.08 25.61 -9.65
C LEU A 113 -7.59 25.30 -9.62
N THR A 114 -8.14 25.04 -8.43
CA THR A 114 -9.55 24.68 -8.24
C THR A 114 -10.50 25.85 -8.45
N SER A 115 -10.04 27.10 -8.34
CA SER A 115 -10.81 28.29 -8.70
C SER A 115 -11.28 28.30 -10.16
N LYS A 116 -10.60 27.56 -11.05
CA LYS A 116 -10.95 27.40 -12.47
C LYS A 116 -12.12 26.43 -12.70
N LEU A 117 -12.49 25.61 -11.72
CA LEU A 117 -13.60 24.66 -11.80
C LEU A 117 -14.94 25.39 -11.71
N PRO A 118 -16.06 24.83 -12.17
CA PRO A 118 -17.38 25.35 -11.85
C PRO A 118 -17.60 25.44 -10.32
N ASP A 119 -18.55 26.28 -9.86
CA ASP A 119 -18.81 26.46 -8.42
C ASP A 119 -19.39 25.20 -7.74
N ILE A 120 -19.89 24.24 -8.52
CA ILE A 120 -20.50 23.00 -8.03
C ILE A 120 -19.46 22.17 -7.28
N ASN A 121 -19.69 21.97 -5.97
CA ASN A 121 -18.82 21.21 -5.06
C ASN A 121 -17.34 21.66 -5.05
N ARG A 122 -17.02 22.90 -5.49
CA ARG A 122 -15.63 23.36 -5.62
C ARG A 122 -14.85 23.24 -4.31
N ASN A 123 -15.45 23.62 -3.19
CA ASN A 123 -14.83 23.51 -1.87
C ASN A 123 -14.51 22.06 -1.51
N THR A 124 -15.44 21.14 -1.74
CA THR A 124 -15.22 19.70 -1.51
C THR A 124 -14.06 19.19 -2.35
N ILE A 125 -14.04 19.52 -3.65
CA ILE A 125 -12.96 19.11 -4.56
C ILE A 125 -11.62 19.70 -4.09
N PHE A 126 -11.58 20.98 -3.72
CA PHE A 126 -10.39 21.62 -3.17
C PHE A 126 -9.83 20.87 -1.96
N TYR A 127 -10.67 20.59 -0.97
CA TYR A 127 -10.24 19.91 0.25
C TYR A 127 -9.85 18.45 0.01
N THR A 128 -10.51 17.75 -0.91
CA THR A 128 -10.11 16.41 -1.36
C THR A 128 -8.72 16.44 -2.02
N LEU A 129 -8.49 17.35 -2.97
CA LEU A 129 -7.22 17.48 -3.68
C LEU A 129 -6.08 17.98 -2.78
N TRP A 130 -6.38 18.84 -1.82
CA TRP A 130 -5.39 19.29 -0.85
C TRP A 130 -4.95 18.14 0.07
N MET A 131 -5.90 17.34 0.57
CA MET A 131 -5.56 16.15 1.37
C MET A 131 -4.79 15.11 0.56
N LEU A 132 -5.19 14.88 -0.70
CA LEU A 132 -4.44 14.01 -1.62
C LEU A 132 -2.99 14.48 -1.79
N ALA A 133 -2.76 15.78 -1.93
CA ALA A 133 -1.41 16.32 -2.06
C ALA A 133 -0.58 16.17 -0.78
N ILE A 134 -1.20 16.36 0.39
CA ILE A 134 -0.56 16.12 1.70
C ILE A 134 -0.10 14.66 1.79
N ILE A 135 -1.00 13.72 1.49
CA ILE A 135 -0.70 12.29 1.52
C ILE A 135 0.40 11.96 0.50
N TYR A 136 0.25 12.43 -0.73
CA TYR A 136 1.24 12.21 -1.79
C TYR A 136 2.62 12.70 -1.36
N LYS A 137 2.75 13.90 -0.79
CA LYS A 137 4.04 14.43 -0.34
C LYS A 137 4.61 13.73 0.87
N LYS A 138 3.76 13.41 1.86
CA LYS A 138 4.16 12.57 3.00
C LYS A 138 4.75 11.24 2.50
N HIS A 139 4.29 10.77 1.35
CA HIS A 139 4.65 9.49 0.76
C HIS A 139 5.32 9.62 -0.62
N GLU A 140 6.04 10.72 -0.93
CA GLU A 140 6.39 11.19 -2.31
C GLU A 140 7.26 10.26 -3.19
N ALA A 141 7.59 9.07 -2.72
CA ALA A 141 8.06 8.02 -3.61
C ALA A 141 7.53 6.65 -3.17
N PHE A 142 6.23 6.59 -2.84
CA PHE A 142 5.50 5.35 -2.56
C PHE A 142 6.35 4.38 -1.72
N LYS A 143 6.92 4.90 -0.63
CA LYS A 143 7.56 4.08 0.40
C LYS A 143 6.43 3.52 1.28
N PRO A 144 6.48 2.24 1.67
CA PRO A 144 5.42 1.62 2.43
C PRO A 144 5.03 2.45 3.66
N ILE A 145 3.74 2.51 3.97
CA ILE A 145 3.19 3.07 5.21
C ILE A 145 3.48 2.07 6.32
N LEU A 146 4.74 2.00 6.73
CA LEU A 146 5.20 1.41 7.96
C LEU A 146 6.03 2.50 8.63
N ASP A 147 5.64 2.81 9.86
CA ASP A 147 6.25 3.83 10.70
C ASP A 147 7.80 3.79 10.62
N PRO A 148 8.48 4.90 10.28
CA PRO A 148 9.94 4.97 10.31
C PRO A 148 10.53 4.55 11.67
N GLU A 149 9.82 4.79 12.78
CA GLU A 149 10.26 4.38 14.12
C GLU A 149 10.08 2.87 14.37
N LEU A 150 9.24 2.16 13.58
CA LEU A 150 9.19 0.69 13.54
C LEU A 150 10.18 0.09 12.51
N LEU A 151 10.68 0.90 11.57
CA LEU A 151 11.62 0.48 10.53
C LEU A 151 13.09 0.58 10.95
N GLU A 152 13.43 1.29 12.03
CA GLU A 152 14.81 1.23 12.57
C GLU A 152 15.21 -0.18 13.04
N GLU A 153 14.26 -1.11 13.18
CA GLU A 153 14.52 -2.53 13.46
C GLU A 153 14.03 -3.50 12.37
N THR A 154 13.30 -3.05 11.34
CA THR A 154 12.73 -3.95 10.31
C THR A 154 13.21 -3.63 8.90
N TYR A 155 14.08 -4.50 8.40
CA TYR A 155 14.24 -4.95 7.01
C TYR A 155 13.82 -3.99 5.88
N ASN A 156 14.80 -3.58 5.07
CA ASN A 156 14.58 -2.84 3.83
C ASN A 156 13.63 -3.60 2.88
N MET A 157 12.38 -3.16 2.83
CA MET A 157 11.29 -3.73 2.01
C MET A 157 11.66 -3.79 0.52
N ASP A 158 12.45 -2.83 0.04
CA ASP A 158 12.93 -2.80 -1.34
C ASP A 158 13.87 -3.98 -1.61
N THR A 159 14.71 -4.35 -0.63
CA THR A 159 15.58 -5.54 -0.71
C THR A 159 14.75 -6.81 -0.79
N TYR A 160 13.70 -6.93 0.03
CA TYR A 160 12.81 -8.08 -0.04
C TYR A 160 12.18 -8.22 -1.43
N PHE A 161 11.54 -7.15 -1.92
CA PHE A 161 10.84 -7.21 -3.18
C PHE A 161 11.77 -7.42 -4.37
N GLN A 162 12.93 -6.77 -4.41
CA GLN A 162 13.84 -6.83 -5.56
C GLN A 162 14.75 -8.05 -5.59
N GLN A 163 15.09 -8.62 -4.42
CA GLN A 163 16.10 -9.67 -4.31
C GLN A 163 15.52 -10.95 -3.73
N VAL A 164 14.88 -10.88 -2.56
CA VAL A 164 14.43 -12.08 -1.83
C VAL A 164 13.23 -12.75 -2.50
N ARG A 165 12.19 -11.99 -2.88
CA ARG A 165 10.98 -12.54 -3.52
C ARG A 165 11.25 -13.25 -4.85
N PRO A 166 12.05 -12.73 -5.80
CA PRO A 166 12.36 -13.48 -7.01
C PRO A 166 13.17 -14.76 -6.72
N GLU A 167 14.04 -14.76 -5.72
CA GLU A 167 14.75 -15.97 -5.28
C GLU A 167 13.78 -17.01 -4.66
N MET A 168 12.80 -16.56 -3.86
CA MET A 168 11.74 -17.41 -3.32
C MET A 168 10.88 -18.02 -4.44
N LEU A 169 10.47 -17.24 -5.45
CA LEU A 169 9.74 -17.74 -6.61
C LEU A 169 10.56 -18.79 -7.40
N GLN A 170 11.86 -18.55 -7.58
CA GLN A 170 12.76 -19.52 -8.21
C GLN A 170 12.88 -20.81 -7.40
N LEU A 171 12.95 -20.70 -6.06
CA LEU A 171 12.97 -21.84 -5.17
C LEU A 171 11.65 -22.63 -5.21
N TYR A 172 10.51 -21.94 -5.25
CA TYR A 172 9.19 -22.56 -5.44
C TYR A 172 9.14 -23.37 -6.74
N LEU A 173 9.55 -22.75 -7.86
CA LEU A 173 9.62 -23.43 -9.16
C LEU A 173 10.56 -24.64 -9.12
N PHE A 174 11.69 -24.54 -8.43
CA PHE A 174 12.62 -25.65 -8.24
C PHE A 174 11.96 -26.84 -7.50
N LEU A 175 11.15 -26.57 -6.47
CA LEU A 175 10.47 -27.59 -5.67
C LEU A 175 9.23 -28.21 -6.35
N GLU A 176 8.52 -27.43 -7.19
CA GLU A 176 7.27 -27.86 -7.83
C GLU A 176 7.48 -28.58 -9.17
N ARG A 177 8.51 -28.22 -9.96
CA ARG A 177 8.72 -28.77 -11.32
C ARG A 177 9.02 -30.27 -11.35
N ASP A 178 9.60 -30.85 -10.31
CA ASP A 178 9.85 -32.29 -10.25
C ASP A 178 9.63 -32.85 -8.84
N LYS A 179 8.34 -33.00 -8.48
CA LYS A 179 7.90 -33.52 -7.18
C LYS A 179 8.52 -34.87 -6.79
N ARG A 180 8.96 -35.66 -7.77
CA ARG A 180 9.63 -36.97 -7.60
C ARG A 180 11.07 -36.86 -7.08
N LYS A 181 11.61 -35.65 -6.91
CA LYS A 181 12.96 -35.40 -6.40
C LYS A 181 12.97 -34.78 -5.01
N ARG A 182 11.80 -34.60 -4.36
CA ARG A 182 11.71 -33.97 -3.04
C ARG A 182 12.47 -34.75 -1.98
N ASP A 183 12.53 -36.07 -2.07
CA ASP A 183 13.25 -36.96 -1.15
C ASP A 183 14.76 -37.08 -1.44
N LYS A 184 15.28 -36.43 -2.49
CA LYS A 184 16.68 -36.52 -2.87
C LYS A 184 17.56 -35.56 -2.08
N SER A 185 18.83 -35.93 -1.95
CA SER A 185 19.82 -35.12 -1.26
C SER A 185 19.96 -33.72 -1.88
N ILE A 186 20.06 -32.70 -1.04
CA ILE A 186 20.27 -31.30 -1.43
C ILE A 186 21.62 -30.84 -0.92
N THR A 187 22.41 -30.20 -1.78
CA THR A 187 23.71 -29.64 -1.40
C THR A 187 23.60 -28.12 -1.30
N LEU A 188 23.99 -27.58 -0.14
CA LEU A 188 24.11 -26.14 0.10
C LEU A 188 25.59 -25.78 0.18
N SER A 189 25.95 -24.62 -0.35
CA SER A 189 27.33 -24.16 -0.48
C SER A 189 27.40 -22.68 -0.14
N ASN A 190 28.34 -22.28 0.72
CA ASN A 190 28.60 -20.88 1.07
C ASN A 190 29.96 -20.38 0.54
N ASN A 191 30.46 -21.00 -0.54
CA ASN A 191 31.78 -20.80 -1.15
C ASN A 191 32.98 -21.26 -0.34
N GLN A 192 32.86 -21.43 0.99
CA GLN A 192 33.93 -21.93 1.86
C GLN A 192 33.72 -23.41 2.21
N GLU A 193 32.47 -23.79 2.46
CA GLU A 193 32.08 -25.13 2.89
C GLU A 193 30.84 -25.59 2.12
N LYS A 194 30.67 -26.92 2.07
CA LYS A 194 29.51 -27.57 1.46
C LYS A 194 28.92 -28.56 2.45
N ILE A 195 27.61 -28.49 2.61
CA ILE A 195 26.85 -29.48 3.36
C ILE A 195 25.89 -30.20 2.40
N THR A 196 25.70 -31.50 2.61
CA THR A 196 24.72 -32.26 1.86
C THR A 196 23.68 -32.78 2.83
N ILE A 197 22.45 -32.30 2.66
CA ILE A 197 21.29 -32.72 3.43
C ILE A 197 20.75 -33.98 2.76
N ASN A 198 20.85 -35.12 3.44
CA ASN A 198 20.16 -36.33 3.01
C ASN A 198 18.66 -36.17 3.31
N ASN A 199 17.90 -35.79 2.29
CA ASN A 199 16.48 -35.46 2.42
C ASN A 199 15.55 -36.68 2.31
N ALA A 200 16.09 -37.90 2.45
CA ALA A 200 15.34 -39.14 2.31
C ALA A 200 14.31 -39.35 3.44
N MET A 201 14.58 -38.81 4.63
CA MET A 201 13.66 -38.90 5.77
C MET A 201 12.56 -37.84 5.62
N GLU A 202 11.37 -38.29 5.23
CA GLU A 202 10.14 -37.49 5.12
C GLU A 202 10.25 -36.24 4.24
N SER A 203 11.31 -36.10 3.43
CA SER A 203 11.57 -34.88 2.66
C SER A 203 11.54 -33.62 3.53
N TRP A 204 11.97 -33.74 4.80
CA TRP A 204 11.76 -32.74 5.85
C TRP A 204 12.21 -31.34 5.44
N PHE A 205 13.35 -31.23 4.74
CA PHE A 205 13.92 -29.94 4.36
C PHE A 205 13.12 -29.28 3.23
N THR A 206 12.73 -30.04 2.21
CA THR A 206 11.91 -29.52 1.11
C THR A 206 10.48 -29.22 1.57
N ASN A 207 9.92 -30.00 2.50
CA ASN A 207 8.59 -29.74 3.05
C ASN A 207 8.57 -28.48 3.92
N LEU A 208 9.65 -28.23 4.68
CA LEU A 208 9.83 -26.98 5.42
C LEU A 208 9.88 -25.77 4.47
N LEU A 209 10.69 -25.86 3.41
CA LEU A 209 10.77 -24.81 2.39
C LEU A 209 9.44 -24.60 1.67
N ASP A 210 8.76 -25.68 1.26
CA ASP A 210 7.46 -25.62 0.58
C ASP A 210 6.40 -24.94 1.46
N SER A 211 6.36 -25.30 2.75
CA SER A 211 5.46 -24.68 3.73
C SER A 211 5.75 -23.20 3.89
N TYR A 212 7.02 -22.82 4.04
CA TYR A 212 7.44 -21.42 4.11
C TYR A 212 7.02 -20.63 2.87
N LEU A 213 7.31 -21.15 1.68
CA LEU A 213 6.97 -20.50 0.41
C LEU A 213 5.45 -20.37 0.23
N HIS A 214 4.67 -21.36 0.64
CA HIS A 214 3.20 -21.32 0.57
C HIS A 214 2.60 -20.26 1.50
N VAL A 215 3.22 -20.04 2.67
CA VAL A 215 2.81 -18.97 3.59
C VAL A 215 3.07 -17.60 3.00
N TYR A 216 4.22 -17.36 2.35
CA TYR A 216 4.66 -16.00 2.00
C TYR A 216 4.52 -15.59 0.53
N LEU A 217 4.56 -16.51 -0.44
CA LEU A 217 4.48 -16.14 -1.87
C LEU A 217 3.07 -15.85 -2.37
N GLY A 218 2.07 -16.61 -1.91
CA GLY A 218 0.68 -16.47 -2.38
C GLY A 218 0.42 -16.97 -3.80
N VAL A 219 1.38 -17.67 -4.40
CA VAL A 219 1.24 -18.33 -5.71
C VAL A 219 0.76 -19.76 -5.51
N ASN A 220 -0.21 -20.20 -6.32
CA ASN A 220 -0.81 -21.53 -6.22
C ASN A 220 -0.41 -22.45 -7.38
N SER A 221 0.38 -21.96 -8.33
CA SER A 221 0.78 -22.72 -9.51
C SER A 221 2.13 -22.30 -10.06
N ILE A 222 2.76 -23.20 -10.84
CA ILE A 222 3.98 -22.94 -11.59
C ILE A 222 3.77 -21.78 -12.56
N GLU A 223 2.61 -21.76 -13.24
CA GLU A 223 2.25 -20.75 -14.23
C GLU A 223 2.19 -19.35 -13.61
N GLU A 224 1.55 -19.21 -12.45
CA GLU A 224 1.47 -17.93 -11.72
C GLU A 224 2.87 -17.45 -11.28
N ALA A 225 3.72 -18.34 -10.79
CA ALA A 225 5.07 -17.99 -10.36
C ALA A 225 5.96 -17.58 -11.55
N GLU A 226 5.83 -18.25 -12.70
CA GLU A 226 6.54 -17.90 -13.94
C GLU A 226 6.04 -16.57 -14.52
N GLU A 227 4.73 -16.32 -14.48
CA GLU A 227 4.14 -15.05 -14.91
C GLU A 227 4.65 -13.90 -14.05
N GLU A 228 4.69 -14.05 -12.72
CA GLU A 228 5.19 -13.01 -11.83
C GLU A 228 6.69 -12.72 -12.06
N LEU A 229 7.52 -13.76 -12.18
CA LEU A 229 8.93 -13.63 -12.56
C LEU A 229 9.11 -12.90 -13.91
N LYS A 230 8.24 -13.17 -14.87
CA LYS A 230 8.32 -12.56 -16.19
C LYS A 230 7.87 -11.09 -16.17
N GLU A 231 6.69 -10.80 -15.67
CA GLU A 231 6.06 -9.49 -15.77
C GLU A 231 6.67 -8.45 -14.82
N VAL A 232 7.14 -8.92 -13.65
CA VAL A 232 7.63 -8.02 -12.60
C VAL A 232 9.15 -7.99 -12.49
N TYR A 233 9.83 -9.12 -12.69
CA TYR A 233 11.27 -9.25 -12.43
C TYR A 233 12.16 -9.31 -13.68
N SER A 234 11.58 -9.43 -14.88
CA SER A 234 12.40 -9.43 -16.09
C SER A 234 13.06 -8.06 -16.32
N PRO A 235 14.34 -8.01 -16.75
CA PRO A 235 14.98 -6.76 -17.13
C PRO A 235 14.20 -6.12 -18.29
N ARG A 236 13.44 -5.07 -17.99
CA ARG A 236 12.59 -4.37 -18.97
C ARG A 236 13.46 -3.72 -20.06
N LYS A 237 13.59 -4.37 -21.20
CA LYS A 237 14.06 -3.74 -22.44
C LYS A 237 12.89 -2.94 -23.06
N GLY A 238 12.80 -1.66 -22.72
CA GLY A 238 11.90 -0.69 -23.37
C GLY A 238 10.52 -0.49 -22.73
N ARG A 239 10.00 0.75 -22.89
CA ARG A 239 8.88 1.45 -22.20
C ARG A 239 9.08 1.64 -20.68
N LYS A 240 8.95 2.90 -20.21
CA LYS A 240 9.01 3.25 -18.78
C LYS A 240 8.02 2.39 -18.00
N ALA A 241 8.41 1.97 -16.80
CA ALA A 241 7.54 1.22 -15.90
C ALA A 241 6.22 1.97 -15.66
N ASP A 242 5.11 1.24 -15.61
CA ASP A 242 3.82 1.78 -15.18
C ASP A 242 3.97 2.44 -13.81
N ASN A 243 3.38 3.61 -13.62
CA ASN A 243 3.51 4.38 -12.39
C ASN A 243 2.17 4.35 -11.63
N PRO A 244 2.03 3.52 -10.58
CA PRO A 244 0.79 3.38 -9.82
C PRO A 244 0.29 4.72 -9.24
N ALA A 245 1.21 5.61 -8.86
CA ALA A 245 0.91 6.97 -8.41
C ALA A 245 0.14 7.77 -9.47
N GLN A 246 0.67 7.75 -10.68
CA GLN A 246 0.08 8.47 -11.80
C GLN A 246 -1.29 7.87 -12.11
N ASN A 247 -1.41 6.54 -12.12
CA ASN A 247 -2.68 5.86 -12.36
C ASN A 247 -3.74 6.23 -11.31
N LEU A 248 -3.37 6.23 -10.03
CA LEU A 248 -4.25 6.61 -8.92
C LEU A 248 -4.73 8.05 -9.06
N VAL A 249 -3.81 8.99 -9.27
CA VAL A 249 -4.14 10.42 -9.41
C VAL A 249 -4.95 10.68 -10.68
N MET A 250 -4.57 10.12 -11.82
CA MET A 250 -5.28 10.30 -13.10
C MET A 250 -6.72 9.79 -13.00
N VAL A 251 -6.91 8.53 -12.61
CA VAL A 251 -8.25 7.92 -12.57
C VAL A 251 -9.08 8.50 -11.43
N GLY A 252 -8.48 8.73 -10.27
CA GLY A 252 -9.18 9.28 -9.10
C GLY A 252 -9.70 10.70 -9.35
N ILE A 253 -8.86 11.60 -9.89
CA ILE A 253 -9.29 12.97 -10.23
C ILE A 253 -10.29 12.95 -11.39
N TYR A 254 -10.09 12.11 -12.41
CA TYR A 254 -11.06 11.98 -13.49
C TYR A 254 -12.45 11.60 -12.98
N ARG A 255 -12.55 10.54 -12.16
CA ARG A 255 -13.82 10.09 -11.57
C ARG A 255 -14.42 11.15 -10.65
N LEU A 256 -13.61 11.79 -9.81
CA LEU A 256 -14.05 12.89 -8.95
C LEU A 256 -14.66 14.04 -9.75
N LEU A 257 -13.96 14.52 -10.78
CA LEU A 257 -14.41 15.67 -11.57
C LEU A 257 -15.64 15.33 -12.42
N VAL A 258 -15.63 14.20 -13.14
CA VAL A 258 -16.80 13.75 -13.94
C VAL A 258 -18.07 13.68 -13.07
N ASN A 259 -17.95 13.21 -11.83
CA ASN A 259 -19.10 13.01 -10.96
C ASN A 259 -19.51 14.25 -10.16
N ARG A 260 -18.58 15.17 -9.87
CA ARG A 260 -18.80 16.21 -8.84
C ARG A 260 -18.54 17.65 -9.28
N SER A 261 -17.76 17.91 -10.33
CA SER A 261 -17.34 19.27 -10.68
C SER A 261 -18.32 20.02 -11.59
N GLY A 262 -19.23 19.30 -12.26
CA GLY A 262 -20.12 19.89 -13.28
C GLY A 262 -19.40 20.30 -14.57
N MET A 263 -18.18 19.82 -14.81
CA MET A 263 -17.46 20.06 -16.06
C MET A 263 -18.07 19.25 -17.21
N GLU A 264 -18.40 19.93 -18.32
CA GLU A 264 -19.01 19.29 -19.49
C GLU A 264 -17.97 18.70 -20.46
N ARG A 265 -16.79 19.33 -20.57
CA ARG A 265 -15.76 18.95 -21.53
C ARG A 265 -14.69 18.07 -20.89
N LYS A 266 -14.53 16.84 -21.41
CA LYS A 266 -13.48 15.91 -20.96
C LYS A 266 -12.06 16.43 -21.18
N SER A 267 -11.82 17.22 -22.23
CA SER A 267 -10.51 17.86 -22.47
C SER A 267 -10.08 18.73 -21.29
N ASP A 268 -11.01 19.52 -20.74
CA ASP A 268 -10.74 20.43 -19.63
C ASP A 268 -10.41 19.63 -18.35
N ILE A 269 -11.00 18.43 -18.19
CA ILE A 269 -10.68 17.51 -17.10
C ILE A 269 -9.26 16.95 -17.26
N TYR A 270 -8.87 16.51 -18.46
CA TYR A 270 -7.52 15.97 -18.69
C TYR A 270 -6.44 17.04 -18.49
N LYS A 271 -6.71 18.28 -18.93
CA LYS A 271 -5.85 19.42 -18.65
C LYS A 271 -5.73 19.70 -17.15
N PHE A 272 -6.84 19.69 -16.42
CA PHE A 272 -6.82 19.89 -14.97
C PHE A 272 -5.98 18.81 -14.26
N ILE A 273 -6.11 17.54 -14.68
CA ILE A 273 -5.32 16.43 -14.14
C ILE A 273 -3.82 16.68 -14.37
N LEU A 274 -3.43 17.07 -15.59
CA LEU A 274 -2.04 17.40 -15.92
C LEU A 274 -1.52 18.55 -15.04
N ASP A 275 -2.24 19.68 -15.01
CA ASP A 275 -1.90 20.86 -14.18
C ASP A 275 -1.71 20.46 -12.70
N TYR A 276 -2.58 19.59 -12.17
CA TYR A 276 -2.47 19.10 -10.79
C TYR A 276 -1.24 18.21 -10.58
N MET A 277 -0.99 17.26 -11.49
CA MET A 277 0.14 16.33 -11.39
C MET A 277 1.49 17.06 -11.47
N GLU A 278 1.61 18.10 -12.31
CA GLU A 278 2.77 18.98 -12.36
C GLU A 278 2.92 19.77 -11.05
N LEU A 279 1.82 20.32 -10.53
CA LEU A 279 1.79 21.10 -9.29
C LEU A 279 2.31 20.31 -8.09
N ILE A 280 1.94 19.03 -7.97
CA ILE A 280 2.42 18.14 -6.89
C ILE A 280 3.77 17.47 -7.20
N GLY A 281 4.41 17.77 -8.34
CA GLY A 281 5.71 17.21 -8.70
C GLY A 281 5.68 15.73 -9.15
N LEU A 282 4.49 15.20 -9.47
CA LEU A 282 4.29 13.83 -9.95
C LEU A 282 4.64 13.67 -11.44
N VAL A 283 4.69 14.78 -12.17
CA VAL A 283 5.23 14.91 -13.54
C VAL A 283 6.28 16.01 -13.51
N LYS A 284 7.45 15.76 -14.11
CA LYS A 284 8.52 16.76 -14.25
C LYS A 284 8.60 17.24 -15.69
N ASP A 285 9.09 18.45 -15.91
CA ASP A 285 9.21 19.08 -17.25
C ASP A 285 9.99 18.24 -18.29
N GLU A 286 10.80 17.28 -17.85
CA GLU A 286 11.53 16.35 -18.70
C GLU A 286 10.68 15.18 -19.23
N ASP A 287 9.50 14.95 -18.65
CA ASP A 287 8.53 13.92 -19.06
C ASP A 287 7.67 14.38 -20.24
N LYS A 288 8.31 14.76 -21.35
CA LYS A 288 7.68 15.23 -22.61
C LYS A 288 6.66 14.26 -23.26
N GLN A 289 6.38 13.11 -22.65
CA GLN A 289 5.42 12.11 -23.12
C GLN A 289 4.09 12.12 -22.35
N ILE A 290 3.99 12.82 -21.22
CA ILE A 290 2.75 12.89 -20.43
C ILE A 290 2.02 14.17 -20.85
N ASP A 291 1.08 14.02 -21.78
CA ASP A 291 0.18 15.07 -22.23
C ASP A 291 -1.30 14.68 -22.00
N GLU A 292 -2.23 15.56 -22.36
CA GLU A 292 -3.67 15.30 -22.24
C GLU A 292 -4.12 14.04 -23.01
N ASN A 293 -3.48 13.74 -24.15
CA ASN A 293 -3.80 12.55 -24.96
C ASN A 293 -3.34 11.26 -24.29
N TYR A 294 -2.16 11.27 -23.67
CA TYR A 294 -1.66 10.18 -22.86
C TYR A 294 -2.60 9.92 -21.68
N ILE A 295 -2.99 10.95 -20.94
CA ILE A 295 -3.92 10.85 -19.80
C ILE A 295 -5.25 10.24 -20.25
N ASN A 296 -5.85 10.76 -21.33
CA ASN A 296 -7.08 10.23 -21.91
C ASN A 296 -6.95 8.74 -22.28
N SER A 297 -5.89 8.38 -22.99
CA SER A 297 -5.65 6.99 -23.43
C SER A 297 -5.42 6.05 -22.25
N LYS A 298 -4.70 6.52 -21.22
CA LYS A 298 -4.38 5.73 -20.03
C LYS A 298 -5.60 5.52 -19.15
N ILE A 299 -6.43 6.54 -18.94
CA ILE A 299 -7.71 6.40 -18.23
C ILE A 299 -8.63 5.42 -18.96
N ALA A 300 -8.79 5.56 -20.28
CA ALA A 300 -9.62 4.66 -21.07
C ALA A 300 -9.15 3.19 -20.98
N TYR A 301 -7.82 2.97 -20.99
CA TYR A 301 -7.24 1.65 -20.76
C TYR A 301 -7.56 1.13 -19.35
N LEU A 302 -7.32 1.91 -18.30
CA LEU A 302 -7.52 1.49 -16.91
C LEU A 302 -8.99 1.21 -16.60
N ASP A 303 -9.92 2.06 -17.06
CA ASP A 303 -11.36 1.85 -16.88
C ASP A 303 -11.83 0.58 -17.58
N LYS A 304 -11.36 0.31 -18.80
CA LYS A 304 -11.69 -0.93 -19.54
C LYS A 304 -11.28 -2.20 -18.80
N HIS A 305 -10.22 -2.13 -18.00
CA HIS A 305 -9.72 -3.27 -17.22
C HIS A 305 -10.21 -3.27 -15.77
N GLY A 306 -11.19 -2.43 -15.43
CA GLY A 306 -11.82 -2.42 -14.10
C GLY A 306 -10.89 -1.92 -12.99
N TYR A 307 -10.01 -0.94 -13.30
CA TYR A 307 -9.08 -0.39 -12.33
C TYR A 307 -9.78 0.08 -11.04
N LYS A 308 -9.23 -0.39 -9.91
CA LYS A 308 -9.60 0.04 -8.56
C LYS A 308 -8.47 0.90 -8.00
N PRO A 309 -8.79 2.01 -7.31
CA PRO A 309 -7.77 2.80 -6.64
C PRO A 309 -7.14 1.96 -5.54
N GLU A 310 -5.82 1.93 -5.50
CA GLU A 310 -5.02 1.21 -4.51
C GLU A 310 -3.73 2.00 -4.26
N TRP A 311 -3.31 2.10 -3.00
CA TRP A 311 -1.99 2.64 -2.64
C TRP A 311 -0.95 1.53 -2.74
N ILE A 312 -0.27 1.47 -3.88
CA ILE A 312 0.76 0.46 -4.16
C ILE A 312 2.15 1.12 -4.09
N PRO A 313 2.99 0.81 -3.09
CA PRO A 313 4.37 1.25 -3.03
C PRO A 313 5.10 1.04 -4.38
N ALA A 314 5.93 1.99 -4.83
CA ALA A 314 6.63 1.87 -6.11
C ALA A 314 7.62 0.70 -6.06
N SER A 315 8.10 0.37 -4.86
CA SER A 315 8.90 -0.82 -4.60
C SER A 315 8.12 -2.13 -4.50
N GLN A 316 6.80 -2.07 -4.26
CA GLN A 316 5.91 -3.23 -4.17
C GLN A 316 5.37 -3.70 -5.53
N GLY A 317 5.64 -3.02 -6.65
CA GLY A 317 5.29 -3.53 -7.99
C GLY A 317 3.83 -4.04 -8.10
N ASN A 318 3.58 -5.06 -8.93
CA ASN A 318 2.29 -5.76 -9.01
C ASN A 318 2.37 -7.15 -8.33
N TYR A 319 2.92 -7.25 -7.11
CA TYR A 319 3.06 -8.55 -6.44
C TYR A 319 1.77 -8.98 -5.73
N LYS A 320 1.48 -10.29 -5.75
CA LYS A 320 0.40 -10.87 -4.94
C LYS A 320 0.87 -11.03 -3.49
N THR A 321 0.07 -10.56 -2.54
CA THR A 321 0.23 -10.92 -1.13
C THR A 321 -0.39 -12.28 -0.87
N SER A 322 0.25 -13.11 -0.04
CA SER A 322 -0.28 -14.43 0.27
C SER A 322 -1.51 -14.35 1.18
N PRO A 323 -2.63 -14.99 0.81
CA PRO A 323 -3.79 -15.10 1.70
C PRO A 323 -3.50 -16.00 2.91
N ASN A 324 -2.41 -16.76 2.88
CA ASN A 324 -1.99 -17.69 3.93
C ASN A 324 -1.01 -17.06 4.93
N ASN A 325 -0.65 -15.79 4.76
CA ASN A 325 0.19 -15.09 5.72
C ASN A 325 -0.70 -14.50 6.83
N PRO A 326 -0.65 -15.03 8.07
CA PRO A 326 -1.46 -14.53 9.17
C PRO A 326 -1.02 -13.12 9.61
N SER A 327 0.24 -12.76 9.37
CA SER A 327 0.78 -11.46 9.69
C SER A 327 0.64 -10.48 8.52
N LYS A 328 -0.05 -9.36 8.75
CA LYS A 328 0.01 -8.19 7.86
C LYS A 328 1.28 -7.36 8.06
N LEU A 329 2.14 -7.72 9.02
CA LEU A 329 3.34 -6.98 9.43
C LEU A 329 4.64 -7.59 8.90
N TYR A 330 4.69 -8.90 8.65
CA TYR A 330 5.88 -9.60 8.17
C TYR A 330 5.63 -10.19 6.78
N LEU A 331 6.38 -9.77 5.78
CA LEU A 331 6.24 -10.26 4.40
C LEU A 331 7.02 -11.56 4.11
N TRP A 332 7.85 -12.01 5.04
CA TRP A 332 8.73 -13.17 4.92
C TRP A 332 9.19 -13.66 6.28
#